data_AF-A0A5D2F061-F1
#
_entry.id   AF-A0A5D2F061-F1
#
_cell.length_a   1.000
_cell.length_b   1.000
_cell.length_c   1.000
_cell.angle_alpha   90.00
_cell.angle_beta   90.00
_cell.angle_gamma   90.00
#
_symmetry.space_group_name_H-M   'P 1'
#
loop_
_entity.id
_entity.type
_entity.pdbx_description
1 polymer ?
#
loop_
_entity_poly.entity_id
_entity_poly.type
_entity_poly.pdbx_seq_one_letter_code
_entity_poly.pdbx_strand_id
1 'polypeptide(L)' 'MQRSINVDLLSFHACSKGEKDWTRRIGNDRHLICIEDPFVVSHDLGRVVDKFSIKVLTEEFERAYVM' A
#
# COMPACT_ATOMS: atom_id res chain seq x y z
N MET A 1 10.80 11.86 -0.45
CA MET A 1 10.02 10.99 -1.34
C MET A 1 9.96 9.62 -0.68
N GLN A 2 8.94 9.35 0.15
CA GLN A 2 8.83 8.05 0.83
C GLN A 2 8.54 6.99 -0.24
N ARG A 3 9.39 5.96 -0.32
CA ARG A 3 9.18 4.81 -1.21
C ARG A 3 7.99 4.01 -0.66
N SER A 4 6.85 4.15 -1.30
CA SER A 4 5.67 3.37 -0.97
C SER A 4 5.51 2.20 -1.94
N ILE A 5 5.12 1.05 -1.40
CA ILE A 5 4.94 -0.21 -2.14
C ILE A 5 3.48 -0.30 -2.59
N ASN A 6 3.24 -0.64 -3.86
CA ASN A 6 1.91 -0.89 -4.42
C ASN A 6 1.79 -2.35 -4.84
N VAL A 7 0.67 -2.97 -4.51
CA VAL A 7 0.32 -4.33 -4.90
C VAL A 7 -1.10 -4.31 -5.47
N ASP A 8 -1.22 -4.50 -6.78
CA ASP A 8 -2.51 -4.59 -7.46
C ASP A 8 -2.77 -6.04 -7.85
N LEU A 9 -3.86 -6.59 -7.32
CA LEU A 9 -4.21 -8.01 -7.50
C LEU A 9 -5.06 -8.27 -8.74
N LEU A 10 -5.65 -7.24 -9.34
CA LEU A 10 -6.61 -7.37 -10.44
C LEU A 10 -6.02 -7.20 -11.83
N SER A 11 -4.98 -6.39 -11.97
CA SER A 11 -4.48 -5.98 -13.29
C SER A 11 -3.35 -6.85 -13.84
N PHE A 12 -2.81 -7.82 -13.09
CA PHE A 12 -1.56 -8.56 -13.43
C PHE A 12 -0.39 -7.63 -13.85
N HIS A 13 -0.51 -6.33 -13.57
CA HIS A 13 0.36 -5.25 -14.00
C HIS A 13 0.41 -4.24 -12.86
N ALA A 14 1.60 -3.73 -12.58
CA ALA A 14 1.79 -2.69 -11.58
C ALA A 14 1.00 -1.42 -11.97
N CYS A 15 0.07 -0.98 -11.12
CA CYS A 15 -0.65 0.28 -11.26
C CYS A 15 0.11 1.38 -10.50
N SER A 16 0.03 2.60 -11.02
CA SER A 16 0.60 3.75 -10.31
C SER A 16 -0.41 4.31 -9.29
N LYS A 17 0.08 4.83 -8.17
CA LYS A 17 -0.78 5.54 -7.20
C LYS A 17 -1.53 6.71 -7.82
N GLY A 18 -0.95 7.34 -8.84
CA GLY A 18 -1.55 8.48 -9.53
C GLY A 18 -2.86 8.09 -10.23
N GLU A 19 -2.90 6.91 -10.85
CA GLU A 19 -4.09 6.38 -11.50
C GLU A 19 -5.25 6.14 -10.52
N LYS A 20 -4.96 5.95 -9.24
CA LYS A 20 -5.93 5.66 -8.18
C LYS A 20 -6.19 6.82 -7.21
N ASP A 21 -5.57 7.99 -7.44
CA ASP A 21 -5.55 9.14 -6.50
C ASP A 21 -5.02 8.78 -5.08
N TRP A 22 -4.23 7.72 -4.95
CA TRP A 22 -3.61 7.29 -3.69
C TRP A 22 -2.28 7.99 -3.39
N THR A 23 -2.05 9.15 -4.03
CA THR A 23 -0.84 9.96 -3.86
C THR A 23 -0.91 10.90 -2.66
N ARG A 24 -2.13 11.14 -2.16
CA ARG A 24 -2.43 12.08 -1.09
C ARG A 24 -3.33 11.42 -0.04
N ARG A 25 -3.38 12.01 1.15
CA ARG A 25 -4.31 11.60 2.20
C ARG A 25 -5.75 11.95 1.81
N ILE A 26 -6.69 11.03 2.01
CA ILE A 26 -8.13 11.28 1.83
C ILE A 26 -8.82 11.05 3.18
N GLY A 27 -9.30 12.12 3.81
CA GLY A 27 -9.84 12.03 5.18
C GLY A 27 -8.79 11.46 6.16
N ASN A 28 -9.12 10.34 6.80
CA ASN A 28 -8.21 9.66 7.72
C ASN A 28 -7.29 8.64 7.03
N ASP A 29 -7.62 8.23 5.81
CA ASP A 29 -6.95 7.16 5.08
C ASP A 29 -5.54 7.55 4.67
N ARG A 30 -4.60 6.62 4.88
CA ARG A 30 -3.19 6.79 4.57
C ARG A 30 -2.76 5.77 3.54
N HIS A 31 -2.18 6.25 2.45
CA HIS A 31 -1.71 5.42 1.37
C HIS A 31 -0.19 5.22 1.50
N LEU A 32 0.29 4.60 2.58
CA LEU A 32 1.73 4.33 2.79
C LEU A 32 2.17 3.03 2.11
N ILE A 33 1.32 2.02 2.18
CA ILE A 33 1.32 0.81 1.37
C ILE A 33 -0.06 0.75 0.72
N CYS A 34 -0.12 0.39 -0.56
CA CYS A 34 -1.39 0.31 -1.28
C CYS A 34 -1.61 -1.12 -1.72
N ILE A 35 -2.72 -1.70 -1.29
CA ILE A 35 -3.13 -3.04 -1.68
C ILE A 35 -4.56 -2.92 -2.17
N GLU A 36 -4.75 -3.08 -3.47
CA GLU A 36 -6.07 -2.98 -4.08
C GLU A 36 -6.93 -4.19 -3.69
N ASP A 37 -8.11 -3.92 -3.14
CA ASP A 37 -9.11 -4.95 -2.90
C ASP A 37 -9.63 -5.51 -4.24
N PRO A 38 -9.61 -6.84 -4.44
CA PRO A 38 -10.02 -7.46 -5.70
C PRO A 38 -11.53 -7.38 -5.99
N PHE A 39 -12.37 -7.11 -5.00
CA PHE A 39 -13.82 -6.98 -5.17
C PHE A 39 -14.28 -5.53 -5.17
N VAL A 40 -13.48 -4.64 -4.56
CA VAL A 40 -13.78 -3.20 -4.48
C VAL A 40 -12.55 -2.41 -4.92
N VAL A 41 -12.41 -2.20 -6.23
CA VAL A 41 -11.24 -1.59 -6.92
C VAL A 41 -10.85 -0.19 -6.41
N SER A 42 -11.76 0.51 -5.72
CA SER A 42 -11.48 1.82 -5.09
C SER A 42 -10.99 1.70 -3.64
N HIS A 43 -10.95 0.50 -3.09
CA HIS A 43 -10.68 0.23 -1.69
C HIS A 43 -9.22 -0.18 -1.48
N ASP A 44 -8.46 0.72 -0.85
CA ASP A 44 -7.12 0.42 -0.38
C ASP A 44 -7.18 -0.33 0.96
N LEU A 45 -6.75 -1.59 0.97
CA LEU A 45 -6.64 -2.40 2.20
C LEU A 45 -5.53 -1.89 3.12
N GLY A 46 -4.53 -1.19 2.57
CA GLY A 46 -3.43 -0.58 3.31
C GLY A 46 -3.80 0.75 4.00
N ARG A 47 -5.00 1.30 3.77
CA ARG A 47 -5.39 2.66 4.22
C ARG A 47 -5.26 2.92 5.72
N VAL A 48 -5.33 1.86 6.54
CA VAL A 48 -5.25 1.94 8.01
C VAL A 48 -3.81 2.02 8.53
N VAL A 49 -2.83 1.65 7.70
CA VAL A 49 -1.42 1.59 8.08
C VAL A 49 -0.89 2.98 8.41
N ASP A 50 -0.21 3.10 9.54
CA ASP A 50 0.43 4.35 9.99
C ASP A 50 1.95 4.34 9.80
N LYS A 51 2.58 5.46 10.20
CA LYS A 51 4.03 5.64 10.07
C LYS A 51 4.84 4.68 10.95
N PHE A 52 4.26 4.14 12.02
CA PHE A 52 4.93 3.19 12.90
C PHE A 52 4.76 1.76 12.38
N SER A 53 3.53 1.42 11.99
CA SER A 53 3.13 0.12 11.45
C SER A 53 3.84 -0.17 10.13
N ILE A 54 4.03 0.81 9.25
CA ILE A 54 4.77 0.61 7.99
C ILE A 54 6.24 0.25 8.24
N LYS A 55 6.84 0.78 9.31
CA LYS A 55 8.22 0.46 9.69
C LYS A 55 8.30 -1.01 10.13
N VAL A 56 7.41 -1.41 11.04
CA VAL A 56 7.31 -2.81 11.47
C VAL A 56 7.08 -3.74 10.28
N LEU A 57 6.12 -3.45 9.40
CA LEU A 57 5.87 -4.26 8.20
C LEU A 57 7.12 -4.43 7.33
N THR A 58 7.89 -3.35 7.14
CA THR A 58 9.13 -3.41 6.36
C THR A 58 10.16 -4.35 7.02
N GLU A 59 10.37 -4.23 8.33
CA GLU A 59 11.27 -5.09 9.10
C GLU A 59 10.83 -6.56 9.08
N GLU A 60 9.52 -6.82 9.10
CA GLU A 60 8.95 -8.17 9.00
C GLU A 60 9.22 -8.82 7.64
N PHE A 61 9.08 -8.06 6.54
CA PHE A 61 9.41 -8.55 5.19
C PHE A 61 10.92 -8.79 5.03
N GLU A 62 11.77 -7.89 5.54
CA GLU A 62 13.22 -8.09 5.53
C GLU A 62 13.61 -9.34 6.32
N ARG A 63 13.01 -9.55 7.50
CA ARG A 63 13.27 -10.76 8.30
C ARG A 63 12.82 -12.04 7.60
N ALA A 64 11.65 -12.02 6.96
CA ALA A 64 11.16 -13.17 6.20
C ALA A 64 12.01 -13.49 4.97
N TYR A 65 12.60 -12.47 4.33
CA TYR A 65 13.49 -12.63 3.19
C TYR A 65 14.87 -13.21 3.57
N VAL A 66 15.35 -12.93 4.78
CA VAL A 66 16.66 -13.40 5.29
C VAL A 66 16.60 -14.82 5.88
N MET A 67 15.40 -15.35 6.16
CA MET A 67 15.18 -16.76 6.51
C MET A 67 15.28 -17.67 5.29
#